data_AF-A0A372DRJ9-F1
#
_entry.id   AF-A0A372DRJ9-F1
#
_cell.length_a   1.000
_cell.length_b   1.000
_cell.length_c   1.000
_cell.angle_alpha   90.00
_cell.angle_beta   90.00
_cell.angle_gamma   90.00
#
_symmetry.space_group_name_H-M   'P 1'
#
loop_
_entity.id
_entity.type
_entity.pdbx_description
1 polymer ?
#
loop_
_entity_poly.entity_id
_entity_poly.type
_entity_poly.pdbx_seq_one_letter_code
_entity_poly.pdbx_strand_id
1 'polypeptide(L)'
;MIQIQLNLPESAFSILRSTPDEFAQELLIAAVVKWYEVGIISQSKAAEITGMSRQAFLVALDRFGVSPFQSTPEELAEEVGRG
;
A
#
# COMPACT_ATOMS: atom_id res chain seq x y z
N MET A 1 0.75 -20.18 4.48
CA MET A 1 0.55 -19.18 3.40
C MET A 1 -0.85 -19.37 2.84
N ILE A 2 -1.52 -18.27 2.53
CA ILE A 2 -2.85 -18.27 1.89
C ILE A 2 -2.65 -17.84 0.44
N GLN A 3 -3.31 -18.51 -0.51
CA GLN A 3 -3.29 -18.14 -1.93
C GLN A 3 -4.65 -17.63 -2.36
N ILE A 4 -4.66 -16.53 -3.11
CA ILE A 4 -5.86 -15.93 -3.70
C ILE A 4 -5.71 -16.06 -5.22
N GLN A 5 -6.73 -16.56 -5.90
CA GLN A 5 -6.76 -16.66 -7.36
C GLN A 5 -7.65 -15.56 -7.94
N LEU A 6 -7.17 -14.89 -8.99
CA LEU A 6 -7.90 -13.84 -9.71
C LEU A 6 -7.99 -14.22 -11.19
N ASN A 7 -9.20 -14.10 -11.74
CA ASN A 7 -9.40 -14.26 -13.18
C ASN A 7 -9.40 -12.86 -13.81
N LEU A 8 -8.36 -12.56 -14.57
CA LEU A 8 -8.15 -11.27 -15.23
C LEU A 8 -8.05 -11.49 -16.74
N PRO A 9 -8.46 -10.51 -17.58
CA PRO A 9 -8.18 -10.57 -19.00
C PRO A 9 -6.67 -10.50 -19.25
N GLU A 10 -6.15 -11.20 -20.26
CA GLU A 10 -4.72 -11.18 -20.61
C GLU A 10 -4.18 -9.76 -20.84
N SER A 11 -5.04 -8.87 -21.34
CA SER A 11 -4.72 -7.46 -21.55
C SER A 11 -4.36 -6.69 -20.27
N ALA A 12 -4.70 -7.20 -19.09
CA ALA A 12 -4.35 -6.58 -17.81
C ALA A 12 -2.82 -6.51 -17.61
N PHE A 13 -2.11 -7.56 -18.02
CA PHE A 13 -0.64 -7.63 -17.90
C PHE A 13 0.08 -6.72 -18.90
N SER A 14 -0.58 -6.40 -20.02
CA SER A 14 -0.04 -5.53 -21.06
C SER A 14 0.15 -4.08 -20.58
N ILE A 15 -0.66 -3.65 -19.61
CA ILE A 15 -0.63 -2.28 -19.07
C ILE A 15 0.71 -2.02 -18.36
N LEU A 16 1.16 -2.97 -17.54
CA LEU A 16 2.39 -2.84 -16.75
C LEU A 16 3.63 -3.43 -17.44
N ARG A 17 3.46 -4.13 -18.58
CA ARG A 17 4.52 -4.87 -19.27
C ARG A 17 5.30 -5.78 -18.32
N SER A 18 4.58 -6.45 -17.42
CA SER A 18 5.13 -7.25 -16.33
C SER A 18 4.73 -8.72 -16.47
N THR A 19 5.51 -9.60 -15.84
CA THR A 19 5.13 -11.00 -15.65
C THR A 19 3.93 -11.12 -14.70
N PRO A 20 3.22 -12.27 -14.67
CA PRO A 20 2.11 -12.48 -13.74
C PRO A 20 2.50 -12.31 -12.26
N ASP A 21 3.69 -12.75 -11.86
CA ASP A 21 4.17 -12.64 -10.48
C ASP A 21 4.46 -11.19 -10.09
N GLU A 22 5.11 -10.43 -10.97
CA GLU A 22 5.34 -8.99 -10.78
C GLU A 22 4.02 -8.22 -10.72
N PHE A 23 3.06 -8.58 -11.58
CA PHE A 23 1.74 -7.98 -11.59
C PHE A 23 0.99 -8.26 -10.29
N ALA A 24 1.00 -9.51 -9.82
CA ALA A 24 0.35 -9.90 -8.58
C ALA A 24 0.93 -9.16 -7.36
N GLN A 25 2.26 -9.02 -7.32
CA GLN A 25 2.93 -8.25 -6.28
C GLN A 25 2.56 -6.77 -6.33
N GLU A 26 2.55 -6.15 -7.52
CA GLU A 26 2.18 -4.75 -7.68
C GLU A 26 0.71 -4.50 -7.33
N LEU A 27 -0.18 -5.43 -7.70
CA LEU A 27 -1.59 -5.37 -7.33
C LEU A 27 -1.79 -5.47 -5.81
N LEU A 28 -1.05 -6.35 -5.13
CA LEU A 28 -1.07 -6.45 -3.67
C LEU A 28 -0.63 -5.13 -3.03
N ILE A 29 0.48 -4.55 -3.51
CA ILE A 29 0.99 -3.27 -2.98
C ILE A 29 -0.04 -2.17 -3.20
N ALA A 30 -0.63 -2.05 -4.39
CA ALA A 30 -1.65 -1.06 -4.68
C ALA A 30 -2.87 -1.18 -3.74
N ALA A 31 -3.35 -2.41 -3.50
CA ALA A 31 -4.47 -2.64 -2.59
C ALA A 31 -4.14 -2.26 -1.14
N VAL A 32 -2.95 -2.68 -0.66
CA VAL A 32 -2.48 -2.40 0.70
C VAL A 32 -2.25 -0.90 0.90
N VAL A 33 -1.65 -0.22 -0.07
CA VAL A 33 -1.49 1.24 -0.05
C VAL A 33 -2.85 1.91 0.05
N LYS A 34 -3.85 1.46 -0.73
CA LYS A 34 -5.19 2.04 -0.66
C LYS A 34 -5.84 1.82 0.70
N TRP A 35 -5.74 0.62 1.27
CA TRP A 35 -6.29 0.32 2.60
C TRP A 35 -5.62 1.14 3.71
N TYR A 36 -4.31 1.38 3.58
CA TYR A 36 -3.61 2.31 4.46
C TYR A 36 -4.13 3.74 4.26
N GLU A 37 -4.19 4.24 3.03
CA GLU A 37 -4.67 5.60 2.72
C GLU A 37 -6.05 5.88 3.33
N VAL A 38 -6.98 4.91 3.29
CA VAL A 38 -8.34 5.06 3.82
C VAL A 38 -8.50 4.62 5.29
N GLY A 39 -7.40 4.38 6.00
CA GLY A 39 -7.41 4.10 7.44
C GLY A 39 -7.86 2.69 7.86
N ILE A 40 -7.99 1.74 6.93
CA ILE A 40 -8.42 0.36 7.25
C ILE A 40 -7.31 -0.43 7.95
N ILE A 41 -6.05 -0.18 7.57
CA ILE A 41 -4.89 -0.86 8.16
C ILE A 41 -3.83 0.15 8.59
N SER A 42 -3.07 -0.21 9.63
CA SER A 42 -1.89 0.56 10.04
C SER A 42 -0.70 0.31 9.11
N GLN A 43 0.28 1.21 9.15
CA GLN A 43 1.54 1.06 8.41
C GLN A 43 2.26 -0.26 8.74
N SER A 44 2.25 -0.71 10.00
CA SER A 44 2.89 -1.96 10.41
C SER A 44 2.20 -3.17 9.82
N LYS A 45 0.86 -3.16 9.77
CA LYS A 45 0.07 -4.23 9.15
C LYS A 45 0.26 -4.25 7.64
N ALA A 46 0.36 -3.08 7.02
CA ALA A 46 0.64 -2.96 5.60
C ALA A 46 2.00 -3.58 5.22
N ALA A 47 3.07 -3.25 5.96
CA ALA A 47 4.40 -3.83 5.76
C ALA A 47 4.42 -5.36 5.98
N GLU A 48 3.68 -5.86 6.97
CA GLU A 48 3.52 -7.30 7.21
C GLU A 48 2.84 -8.02 6.04
N ILE A 49 1.73 -7.46 5.50
CA ILE A 49 0.98 -8.07 4.39
C ILE A 49 1.80 -8.11 3.11
N THR A 50 2.52 -7.04 2.80
CA THR A 50 3.35 -6.96 1.58
C THR A 50 4.68 -7.70 1.71
N GLY A 51 5.05 -8.13 2.92
CA GLY A 51 6.37 -8.70 3.21
C GLY A 51 7.52 -7.68 3.10
N MET A 52 7.19 -6.38 3.12
CA MET A 52 8.15 -5.30 2.96
C MET A 52 8.70 -4.82 4.30
N SER A 53 9.88 -4.22 4.30
CA SER A 53 10.31 -3.42 5.45
C SER A 53 9.45 -2.16 5.56
N ARG A 54 9.39 -1.55 6.75
CA ARG A 54 8.71 -0.25 6.93
C ARG A 54 9.26 0.83 5.99
N GLN A 55 10.57 0.87 5.78
CA GLN A 55 11.20 1.84 4.88
C GLN A 55 10.77 1.61 3.43
N ALA A 56 10.75 0.36 2.98
CA ALA A 56 10.30 0.03 1.64
C ALA A 56 8.82 0.35 1.44
N PHE A 57 7.99 0.18 2.48
CA PHE A 57 6.58 0.58 2.43
C PHE A 57 6.42 2.12 2.35
N LEU A 58 7.23 2.90 3.06
CA LEU A 58 7.23 4.37 2.92
C LEU A 58 7.55 4.82 1.49
N VAL A 59 8.51 4.16 0.83
CA VAL A 59 8.84 4.41 -0.58
C VAL A 59 7.66 4.04 -1.49
N ALA A 60 6.92 2.98 -1.18
CA ALA A 60 5.72 2.64 -1.92
C ALA A 60 4.63 3.73 -1.77
N LEU A 61 4.39 4.24 -0.57
CA LEU A 61 3.43 5.33 -0.35
C LEU A 61 3.75 6.55 -1.23
N ASP A 62 5.02 6.96 -1.28
CA ASP A 62 5.48 8.05 -2.15
C ASP A 62 5.20 7.76 -3.64
N ARG A 63 5.51 6.56 -4.12
CA ARG A 63 5.25 6.14 -5.51
C ARG A 63 3.77 6.23 -5.89
N PHE A 64 2.87 6.01 -4.93
CA PHE A 64 1.42 6.08 -5.12
C PHE A 64 0.82 7.46 -4.76
N GLY A 65 1.64 8.43 -4.34
CA GLY A 65 1.16 9.77 -3.95
C GLY A 65 0.36 9.79 -2.65
N VAL A 66 0.58 8.81 -1.77
CA VAL A 66 -0.13 8.68 -0.49
C VAL A 66 0.73 9.24 0.64
N SER A 67 0.12 10.08 1.48
CA SER A 67 0.77 10.62 2.69
C SER A 67 1.21 9.49 3.62
N PRO A 68 2.42 9.54 4.21
CA PRO A 68 2.85 8.59 5.25
C PRO A 68 2.22 8.88 6.63
N PHE A 69 1.35 9.89 6.71
CA PHE A 69 0.55 10.21 7.89
C PHE A 69 -0.91 9.95 7.56
N GLN A 70 -1.54 9.03 8.31
CA GLN A 70 -2.97 8.73 8.22
C GLN A 70 -3.83 9.75 8.96
N SER A 71 -3.22 10.54 9.85
CA SER A 71 -3.91 11.59 10.60
C SER A 71 -4.13 12.82 9.73
N THR A 72 -5.24 13.54 9.95
CA THR A 72 -5.46 14.81 9.27
C THR A 72 -4.46 15.87 9.77
N PRO A 73 -4.20 16.94 9.00
CA PRO A 73 -3.36 18.05 9.47
C PRO A 73 -3.83 18.64 10.80
N GLU A 74 -5.14 18.67 11.05
CA GLU A 74 -5.75 19.14 12.29
C GLU A 74 -5.45 18.20 13.46
N GLU A 75 -5.57 16.88 13.25
CA GLU A 75 -5.23 15.86 14.25
C GLU A 75 -3.73 15.92 14.60
N LEU A 76 -2.86 16.10 13.59
CA LEU A 76 -1.42 16.27 13.80
C LEU A 76 -1.10 17.56 14.58
N ALA A 77 -1.80 18.67 14.28
CA ALA A 77 -1.62 19.93 14.99
C ALA A 77 -2.04 19.81 16.46
N GLU A 78 -3.12 19.08 16.76
CA GLU A 78 -3.53 18.79 18.13
C GLU A 78 -2.50 17.92 18.87
N GLU A 79 -1.89 16.92 18.21
CA GLU A 79 -0.86 16.08 18.82
C GLU A 79 0.41 16.88 19.15
N VAL A 80 0.88 17.74 18.23
CA VAL A 80 2.05 18.60 18.47
C VAL A 80 1.79 19.62 19.58
N GLY A 81 0.57 20.14 19.71
CA GLY A 81 0.21 21.07 20.79
C GLY A 81 0.08 20.43 22.17
N ARG A 82 0.01 19.09 22.24
CA ARG A 82 -0.05 18.30 23.50
C ARG A 82 1.32 17.78 23.95
N GLY A 83 2.37 17.92 23.14
CA GLY A 83 3.76 17.56 23.45
C GLY A 83 4.60 18.77 23.85
#